data_AF-A0ABD1CRL4-F1
#
_entry.id   AF-A0ABD1CRL4-F1
#
_cell.length_a   1.000
_cell.length_b   1.000
_cell.length_c   1.000
_cell.angle_alpha   90.00
_cell.angle_beta   90.00
_cell.angle_gamma   90.00
#
_symmetry.space_group_name_H-M   'P 1'
#
loop_
_entity.id
_entity.type
_entity.pdbx_description
1 polymer ?
#
loop_
_entity_poly.entity_id
_entity_poly.type
_entity_poly.pdbx_seq_one_letter_code
_entity_poly.pdbx_strand_id
1 'polypeptide(L)'
;MASRPISFVTGNAKKLEEVRAILGAAFPREIVAVKLDLPELQGEVDDICRKKCLEAARNVKGPVLVEDTCLCFNALKGLPGPYTGWFLEKPGPEGRHKLLDGWEDKSAQAVCTFAYAPDEQGEVLLFQGRTEGDIVFPRGSRDFGWDPIFQPKGYDKTYAELPKERKNEISHRFRALDKLREYFGADCKKALISKGLGFGIIAGSVLVKVPQITKILKNKSGQGINLFSVCLDLLAITIHMSYSFVSGFPFSAWGDTSFLALQTALIAVLVLFYGGSASGAVAFGGVYSAIAYGPMGAADPAQAYTNYRNGSTGQLSAVTCFMLLAGALARIFTSIQETGDQMMILTYGCSSFANAVIVAQLLYYWNADKDKKAAGGASTKAKSKAKKTD
;
A
#
# COMPACT_ATOMS: atom_id res chain seq x y z
N MET A 1 3.61 -7.97 -11.46
CA MET A 1 5.00 -8.21 -11.91
C MET A 1 5.77 -8.80 -10.75
N ALA A 2 6.55 -9.87 -10.96
CA ALA A 2 7.45 -10.37 -9.91
C ALA A 2 8.47 -9.27 -9.57
N SER A 3 8.63 -8.97 -8.29
CA SER A 3 9.56 -7.95 -7.81
C SER A 3 11.01 -8.32 -8.16
N ARG A 4 11.80 -7.37 -8.67
CA ARG A 4 13.20 -7.58 -9.11
C ARG A 4 14.04 -8.29 -8.03
N PRO A 5 15.01 -9.16 -8.37
CA PRO A 5 15.91 -9.73 -7.38
C PRO A 5 16.73 -8.63 -6.67
N ILE A 6 17.19 -8.91 -5.46
CA ILE A 6 18.12 -8.06 -4.71
C ILE A 6 19.53 -8.64 -4.87
N SER A 7 20.44 -7.82 -5.39
CA SER A 7 21.86 -8.15 -5.50
C SER A 7 22.54 -7.97 -4.15
N PHE A 8 22.87 -9.07 -3.49
CA PHE A 8 23.68 -9.05 -2.27
C PHE A 8 25.17 -9.04 -2.63
N VAL A 9 25.84 -7.92 -2.37
CA VAL A 9 27.26 -7.76 -2.68
C VAL A 9 28.10 -8.40 -1.59
N THR A 10 28.65 -9.57 -1.90
CA THR A 10 29.53 -10.30 -0.99
C THR A 10 30.48 -11.22 -1.76
N GLY A 11 31.73 -11.28 -1.31
CA GLY A 11 32.68 -12.31 -1.73
C GLY A 11 32.72 -13.53 -0.79
N ASN A 12 31.97 -13.50 0.32
CA ASN A 12 32.05 -14.51 1.37
C ASN A 12 30.86 -15.48 1.31
N ALA A 13 31.14 -16.72 0.89
CA ALA A 13 30.13 -17.77 0.74
C ALA A 13 29.42 -18.11 2.07
N LYS A 14 30.12 -18.10 3.21
CA LYS A 14 29.53 -18.36 4.52
C LYS A 14 28.55 -17.26 4.93
N LYS A 15 28.85 -15.99 4.63
CA LYS A 15 27.91 -14.87 4.85
C LYS A 15 26.64 -15.03 4.03
N LEU A 16 26.77 -15.39 2.76
CA LEU A 16 25.61 -15.65 1.88
C LEU A 16 24.75 -16.79 2.42
N GLU A 17 25.37 -17.87 2.89
CA GLU A 17 24.67 -19.00 3.47
C GLU A 17 23.88 -18.61 4.72
N GLU A 18 24.48 -17.84 5.64
CA GLU A 18 23.80 -17.33 6.82
C GLU A 18 22.64 -16.39 6.45
N VAL A 19 22.83 -15.47 5.50
CA VAL A 19 21.77 -14.56 5.02
C VAL A 19 20.58 -15.34 4.47
N ARG A 20 20.84 -16.34 3.62
CA ARG A 20 19.79 -17.19 3.05
C ARG A 20 19.07 -18.01 4.10
N ALA A 21 19.80 -18.58 5.06
CA ALA A 21 19.22 -19.35 6.15
C ALA A 21 18.31 -18.49 7.04
N ILE A 22 18.73 -17.26 7.36
CA ILE A 22 17.98 -16.35 8.23
C ILE A 22 16.74 -15.78 7.53
N LEU A 23 16.87 -15.32 6.28
CA LEU A 23 15.72 -14.77 5.54
C LEU A 23 14.69 -15.86 5.21
N GLY A 24 15.16 -17.07 4.92
CA GLY A 24 14.33 -18.23 4.62
C GLY A 24 13.51 -18.08 3.33
N ALA A 25 12.71 -19.10 3.03
CA ALA A 25 11.90 -19.15 1.81
C ALA A 25 10.70 -18.17 1.82
N ALA A 26 10.34 -17.62 2.99
CA ALA A 26 9.22 -16.71 3.15
C ALA A 26 9.56 -15.25 2.80
N PHE A 27 10.84 -14.93 2.58
CA PHE A 27 11.25 -13.59 2.20
C PHE A 27 10.78 -13.26 0.77
N PRO A 28 10.10 -12.12 0.52
CA PRO A 28 9.39 -11.88 -0.73
C PRO A 28 10.28 -11.53 -1.93
N ARG A 29 11.61 -11.49 -1.76
CA ARG A 29 12.58 -11.11 -2.80
C ARG A 29 13.66 -12.17 -2.92
N GLU A 30 14.04 -12.51 -4.14
CA GLU A 30 15.19 -13.38 -4.39
C GLU A 30 16.50 -12.65 -4.03
N ILE A 31 17.41 -13.34 -3.33
CA ILE A 31 18.75 -12.84 -3.02
C ILE A 31 19.78 -13.46 -3.97
N VAL A 32 20.33 -12.63 -4.86
CA VAL A 32 21.36 -13.01 -5.84
C VAL A 32 22.71 -12.49 -5.37
N ALA A 33 23.68 -13.37 -5.19
CA ALA A 33 25.02 -12.96 -4.80
C ALA A 33 25.74 -12.30 -5.99
N VAL A 34 26.33 -11.13 -5.76
CA VAL A 34 27.16 -10.43 -6.74
C VAL A 34 28.52 -10.16 -6.11
N LYS A 35 29.59 -10.51 -6.81
CA LYS A 35 30.94 -10.15 -6.40
C LYS A 35 31.32 -8.85 -7.09
N LEU A 36 31.44 -7.78 -6.31
CA LEU A 36 31.99 -6.49 -6.75
C LEU A 36 33.17 -6.14 -5.87
N ASP A 37 34.19 -5.57 -6.50
CA ASP A 37 35.28 -4.94 -5.77
C ASP A 37 34.85 -3.52 -5.41
N LEU A 38 34.67 -3.26 -4.12
CA LEU A 38 34.22 -1.98 -3.59
C LEU A 38 35.26 -1.45 -2.61
N PRO A 39 35.49 -0.13 -2.57
CA PRO A 39 36.44 0.44 -1.63
C PRO A 39 35.97 0.22 -0.17
N GLU A 40 36.86 -0.29 0.67
CA GLU A 40 36.65 -0.34 2.13
C GLU A 40 37.01 1.03 2.73
N LEU A 41 35.99 1.88 2.85
CA LEU A 41 36.13 3.26 3.32
C LEU A 41 36.38 3.33 4.82
N GLN A 42 36.99 4.43 5.26
CA GLN A 42 37.22 4.73 6.69
C GLN A 42 36.16 5.72 7.20
N GLY A 43 35.87 5.65 8.50
CA GLY A 43 34.89 6.51 9.16
C GLY A 43 33.97 5.74 10.10
N GLU A 44 32.80 6.31 10.36
CA GLU A 44 31.75 5.68 11.16
C GLU A 44 31.00 4.62 10.36
N VAL A 45 30.50 3.59 11.05
CA VAL A 45 29.86 2.40 10.44
C VAL A 45 28.73 2.78 9.48
N ASP A 46 27.87 3.70 9.90
CA ASP A 46 26.69 4.10 9.11
C ASP A 46 27.10 4.82 7.81
N ASP A 47 28.11 5.68 7.87
CA ASP A 47 28.63 6.42 6.71
C ASP A 47 29.33 5.49 5.72
N ILE A 48 30.14 4.54 6.24
CA ILE A 48 30.79 3.51 5.44
C ILE A 48 29.74 2.69 4.70
N CYS A 49 28.72 2.19 5.43
CA CYS A 49 27.65 1.38 4.85
C CYS A 49 26.86 2.13 3.78
N ARG A 50 26.52 3.41 4.01
CA ARG A 50 25.82 4.25 3.04
C ARG A 50 26.61 4.44 1.76
N LYS A 51 27.88 4.85 1.88
CA LYS A 51 28.74 5.10 0.71
C LYS A 51 29.01 3.81 -0.06
N LYS A 52 29.24 2.69 0.64
CA LYS A 52 29.42 1.36 0.04
C LYS A 52 28.17 0.91 -0.73
N CYS A 53 26.99 1.14 -0.16
CA CYS A 53 25.71 0.79 -0.80
C CYS A 53 25.46 1.63 -2.07
N LEU A 54 25.70 2.93 -2.01
CA LEU A 54 25.57 3.82 -3.18
C LEU A 54 26.52 3.42 -4.31
N GLU A 55 27.77 3.11 -3.98
CA GLU A 55 28.74 2.67 -4.97
C GLU A 55 28.36 1.30 -5.56
N ALA A 56 27.85 0.39 -4.74
CA ALA A 56 27.30 -0.87 -5.21
C ALA A 56 26.10 -0.66 -6.15
N ALA A 57 25.19 0.26 -5.83
CA ALA A 57 24.01 0.56 -6.63
C ALA A 57 24.38 1.07 -8.03
N ARG A 58 25.40 1.95 -8.14
CA ARG A 58 25.95 2.46 -9.42
C ARG A 58 26.50 1.37 -10.31
N ASN A 59 27.06 0.32 -9.71
CA ASN A 59 27.61 -0.81 -10.46
C ASN A 59 26.53 -1.82 -10.86
N VAL A 60 25.56 -2.10 -9.97
CA VAL A 60 24.49 -3.08 -10.20
C VAL A 60 23.35 -2.55 -11.07
N LYS A 61 23.05 -1.25 -11.02
CA LYS A 61 21.90 -0.61 -11.70
C LYS A 61 20.55 -1.22 -11.31
N GLY A 62 20.38 -1.48 -10.02
CA GLY A 62 19.18 -2.12 -9.48
C GLY A 62 19.23 -2.33 -7.97
N PRO A 63 18.27 -3.09 -7.42
CA PRO A 63 18.16 -3.29 -5.98
C PRO A 63 19.41 -3.97 -5.44
N VAL A 64 20.08 -3.31 -4.51
CA VAL A 64 21.35 -3.77 -3.96
C VAL A 64 21.29 -3.85 -2.45
N LEU A 65 21.98 -4.83 -1.90
CA LEU A 65 22.15 -5.04 -0.48
C LEU A 65 23.65 -5.22 -0.21
N VAL A 66 24.20 -4.44 0.70
CA VAL A 66 25.57 -4.60 1.19
C VAL A 66 25.54 -4.85 2.69
N GLU A 67 26.58 -5.49 3.21
CA GLU A 67 26.72 -5.79 4.63
C GLU A 67 28.09 -5.34 5.13
N ASP A 68 28.11 -4.73 6.31
CA ASP A 68 29.32 -4.55 7.11
C ASP A 68 29.16 -5.19 8.50
N THR A 69 30.25 -5.71 9.04
CA THR A 69 30.29 -6.41 10.32
C THR A 69 31.44 -5.86 11.18
N CYS A 70 31.09 -5.29 12.32
CA CYS A 70 32.01 -4.68 13.27
C CYS A 70 32.06 -5.47 14.57
N LEU A 71 33.25 -5.58 15.17
CA LEU A 71 33.44 -5.97 16.55
C LEU A 71 33.97 -4.77 17.33
N CYS A 72 33.16 -4.26 18.24
CA CYS A 72 33.40 -3.01 18.95
C CYS A 72 33.77 -3.31 20.40
N PHE A 73 34.99 -3.00 20.83
CA PHE A 73 35.38 -3.16 22.24
C PHE A 73 35.04 -1.89 23.02
N ASN A 74 34.35 -2.03 24.15
CA ASN A 74 33.91 -0.88 24.94
C ASN A 74 35.12 -0.13 25.54
N ALA A 75 36.12 -0.87 26.04
CA ALA A 75 37.40 -0.32 26.52
C ALA A 75 38.14 0.54 25.47
N LEU A 76 38.01 0.20 24.18
CA LEU A 76 38.62 0.94 23.07
C LEU A 76 37.64 1.91 22.40
N LYS A 77 36.58 2.32 23.11
CA LYS A 77 35.54 3.24 22.61
C LYS A 77 34.96 2.83 21.26
N GLY A 78 34.78 1.52 21.04
CA GLY A 78 34.17 0.95 19.85
C GLY A 78 35.16 0.47 18.77
N LEU A 79 36.46 0.69 18.93
CA LEU A 79 37.49 0.08 18.07
C LEU A 79 37.65 -1.43 18.40
N PRO A 80 38.11 -2.27 17.45
CA PRO A 80 38.47 -1.93 16.05
C PRO A 80 37.28 -1.58 15.15
N GLY A 81 36.04 -1.91 15.54
CA GLY A 81 34.84 -1.45 14.85
C GLY A 81 34.82 -1.85 13.37
N PRO A 82 34.66 -0.92 12.41
CA PRO A 82 34.68 -1.23 10.98
C PRO A 82 36.03 -1.78 10.49
N TYR A 83 37.10 -1.58 11.26
CA TYR A 83 38.44 -2.07 10.92
C TYR A 83 38.68 -3.53 11.35
N THR A 84 37.66 -4.21 11.87
CA THR A 84 37.76 -5.57 12.43
C THR A 84 38.42 -6.56 11.46
N GLY A 85 38.20 -6.45 10.15
CA GLY A 85 38.86 -7.31 9.15
C GLY A 85 40.39 -7.27 9.22
N TRP A 86 40.97 -6.07 9.35
CA TRP A 86 42.42 -5.89 9.48
C TRP A 86 42.95 -6.42 10.82
N PHE A 87 42.20 -6.18 11.91
CA PHE A 87 42.53 -6.65 13.25
C PHE A 87 42.26 -8.16 13.45
N LEU A 88 41.54 -8.80 12.54
CA LEU A 88 41.45 -10.25 12.46
C LEU A 88 42.68 -10.85 11.76
N GLU A 89 43.13 -10.25 10.67
CA GLU A 89 44.18 -10.80 9.83
C GLU A 89 45.56 -10.65 10.46
N LYS A 90 45.92 -9.44 10.92
CA LYS A 90 47.31 -9.12 11.29
C LYS A 90 47.77 -9.70 12.64
N PRO A 91 46.98 -9.64 13.73
CA PRO A 91 47.39 -10.17 15.04
C PRO A 91 47.46 -11.70 15.11
N GLY A 92 46.95 -12.40 14.08
CA GLY A 92 46.80 -13.85 14.09
C GLY A 92 45.72 -14.35 15.07
N PRO A 93 45.40 -15.66 15.05
CA PRO A 93 44.29 -16.22 15.84
C PRO A 93 44.42 -16.01 17.35
N GLU A 94 45.65 -15.92 17.86
CA GLU A 94 45.92 -15.78 19.30
C GLU A 94 46.07 -14.33 19.76
N GLY A 95 46.42 -13.39 18.88
CA GLY A 95 46.63 -11.98 19.24
C GLY A 95 45.34 -11.17 19.39
N ARG A 96 44.21 -11.67 18.87
CA ARG A 96 42.95 -10.90 18.79
C ARG A 96 42.34 -10.57 20.15
N HIS A 97 42.34 -11.51 21.10
CA HIS A 97 41.85 -11.26 22.46
C HIS A 97 42.84 -10.44 23.29
N LYS A 98 44.14 -10.56 23.00
CA LYS A 98 45.23 -9.87 23.72
C LYS A 98 45.22 -8.36 23.58
N LEU A 99 44.53 -7.83 22.57
CA LEU A 99 44.31 -6.38 22.41
C LEU A 99 43.67 -5.74 23.65
N LEU A 100 42.95 -6.54 24.44
CA LEU A 100 42.31 -6.09 25.66
C LEU A 100 43.09 -6.43 26.93
N ASP A 101 44.24 -7.12 26.90
CA ASP A 101 44.93 -7.60 28.10
C ASP A 101 45.21 -6.49 29.13
N GLY A 102 45.57 -5.28 28.65
CA GLY A 102 45.82 -4.11 29.50
C GLY A 102 44.58 -3.39 30.03
N TRP A 103 43.38 -3.89 29.76
CA TRP A 103 42.10 -3.29 30.15
C TRP A 103 41.32 -4.22 31.08
N GLU A 104 40.73 -3.68 32.15
CA GLU A 104 39.84 -4.48 33.02
C GLU A 104 38.52 -4.81 32.31
N ASP A 105 37.97 -3.84 31.57
CA ASP A 105 36.75 -4.02 30.79
C ASP A 105 37.00 -4.88 29.55
N LYS A 106 36.37 -6.06 29.52
CA LYS A 106 36.39 -6.98 28.37
C LYS A 106 35.11 -6.97 27.56
N SER A 107 34.16 -6.09 27.90
CA SER A 107 32.87 -6.05 27.24
C SER A 107 32.98 -5.51 25.81
N ALA A 108 32.16 -6.07 24.93
CA ALA A 108 32.16 -5.77 23.51
C ALA A 108 30.77 -5.88 22.90
N GLN A 109 30.62 -5.33 21.70
CA GLN A 109 29.44 -5.45 20.87
C GLN A 109 29.80 -5.97 19.49
N ALA A 110 29.11 -7.03 19.07
CA ALA A 110 29.04 -7.43 17.68
C ALA A 110 27.96 -6.58 16.98
N VAL A 111 28.30 -5.89 15.90
CA VAL A 111 27.38 -5.03 15.14
C VAL A 111 27.36 -5.47 13.68
N CYS A 112 26.18 -5.70 13.14
CA CYS A 112 25.97 -5.96 11.72
C CYS A 112 25.07 -4.87 11.17
N THR A 113 25.49 -4.24 10.07
CA THR A 113 24.70 -3.23 9.37
C THR A 113 24.49 -3.70 7.93
N PHE A 114 23.23 -3.94 7.56
CA PHE A 114 22.84 -4.08 6.18
C PHE A 114 22.44 -2.71 5.63
N ALA A 115 22.91 -2.38 4.43
CA ALA A 115 22.46 -1.20 3.70
C ALA A 115 21.80 -1.62 2.39
N TYR A 116 20.57 -1.15 2.17
CA TYR A 116 19.76 -1.44 1.00
C TYR A 116 19.48 -0.16 0.21
N ALA A 117 19.59 -0.25 -1.11
CA ALA A 117 19.10 0.77 -2.03
C ALA A 117 18.27 0.12 -3.14
N PRO A 118 17.11 0.69 -3.53
CA PRO A 118 16.29 0.14 -4.61
C PRO A 118 16.92 0.34 -6.00
N ASP A 119 17.72 1.39 -6.17
CA ASP A 119 18.43 1.77 -7.38
C ASP A 119 19.51 2.83 -7.05
N GLU A 120 20.12 3.42 -8.08
CA GLU A 120 21.19 4.41 -7.98
C GLU A 120 20.76 5.76 -7.39
N GLN A 121 19.48 6.11 -7.48
CA GLN A 121 18.92 7.38 -7.02
C GLN A 121 18.12 7.25 -5.71
N GLY A 122 17.79 6.02 -5.33
CA GLY A 122 17.02 5.70 -4.14
C GLY A 122 17.72 6.02 -2.83
N GLU A 123 16.92 6.30 -1.81
CA GLU A 123 17.42 6.48 -0.44
C GLU A 123 18.03 5.17 0.08
N VAL A 124 19.21 5.26 0.67
CA VAL A 124 19.84 4.12 1.35
C VAL A 124 19.20 3.91 2.72
N LEU A 125 18.66 2.72 2.93
CA LEU A 125 18.09 2.29 4.19
C LEU A 125 19.10 1.43 4.95
N LEU A 126 19.29 1.72 6.24
CA LEU A 126 20.19 0.97 7.12
C LEU A 126 19.40 0.09 8.08
N PHE A 127 19.77 -1.18 8.15
CA PHE A 127 19.23 -2.16 9.09
C PHE A 127 20.36 -2.67 9.97
N GLN A 128 20.40 -2.22 11.22
CA GLN A 128 21.48 -2.54 12.14
C GLN A 128 21.02 -3.47 13.27
N GLY A 129 21.79 -4.53 13.50
CA GLY A 129 21.63 -5.45 14.61
C GLY A 129 22.88 -5.45 15.48
N ARG A 130 22.67 -5.51 16.80
CA ARG A 130 23.75 -5.49 17.81
C ARG A 130 23.57 -6.65 18.78
N THR A 131 24.66 -7.29 19.17
CA THR A 131 24.68 -8.28 20.27
C THR A 131 25.79 -7.90 21.23
N GLU A 132 25.43 -7.71 22.51
CA GLU A 132 26.40 -7.50 23.59
C GLU A 132 27.05 -8.82 23.99
N GLY A 133 28.29 -8.75 24.45
CA GLY A 133 29.04 -9.88 24.95
C GLY A 133 30.37 -9.46 25.54
N ASP A 134 31.22 -10.45 25.78
CA ASP A 134 32.56 -10.27 26.33
C ASP A 134 33.60 -10.90 25.41
N ILE A 135 34.78 -10.29 25.39
CA ILE A 135 35.95 -10.84 24.72
C ILE A 135 36.64 -11.81 25.66
N VAL A 136 36.79 -13.03 25.19
CA VAL A 136 37.30 -14.16 25.98
C VAL A 136 38.46 -14.85 25.27
N PHE A 137 39.17 -15.70 26.01
CA PHE A 137 40.15 -16.60 25.41
C PHE A 137 39.50 -17.45 24.31
N PRO A 138 40.15 -17.63 23.14
CA PRO A 138 39.54 -18.28 21.99
C PRO A 138 39.12 -19.73 22.27
N ARG A 139 37.85 -20.06 22.03
CA ARG A 139 37.28 -21.42 22.13
C ARG A 139 36.45 -21.78 20.89
N GLY A 140 36.34 -23.06 20.56
CA GLY A 140 35.60 -23.55 19.38
C GLY A 140 36.41 -23.50 18.07
N SER A 141 35.71 -23.68 16.93
CA SER A 141 36.35 -23.69 15.60
C SER A 141 36.87 -22.31 15.19
N ARG A 142 38.08 -22.25 14.63
CA ARG A 142 38.72 -21.00 14.15
C ARG A 142 38.40 -20.69 12.67
N ASP A 143 37.46 -21.40 12.05
CA ASP A 143 37.20 -21.32 10.60
C ASP A 143 36.40 -20.08 10.16
N PHE A 144 35.93 -19.24 11.10
CA PHE A 144 35.11 -18.08 10.79
C PHE A 144 35.38 -16.89 11.71
N GLY A 145 36.07 -15.87 11.17
CA GLY A 145 36.15 -14.53 11.77
C GLY A 145 36.67 -14.52 13.22
N TRP A 146 36.00 -13.73 14.05
CA TRP A 146 36.27 -13.54 15.49
C TRP A 146 35.34 -14.35 16.38
N ASP A 147 34.50 -15.23 15.82
CA ASP A 147 33.55 -16.05 16.58
C ASP A 147 34.19 -16.77 17.79
N PRO A 148 35.44 -17.27 17.73
CA PRO A 148 36.07 -17.93 18.87
C PRO A 148 36.31 -17.05 20.09
N ILE A 149 36.40 -15.73 19.93
CA ILE A 149 36.78 -14.82 21.01
C ILE A 149 35.59 -14.02 21.54
N PHE A 150 34.39 -14.18 20.98
CA PHE A 150 33.21 -13.44 21.39
C PHE A 150 32.20 -14.35 22.08
N GLN A 151 31.96 -14.09 23.36
CA GLN A 151 30.93 -14.76 24.16
C GLN A 151 29.72 -13.84 24.29
N PRO A 152 28.57 -14.13 23.66
CA PRO A 152 27.39 -13.30 23.78
C PRO A 152 26.86 -13.32 25.22
N LYS A 153 26.34 -12.18 25.67
CA LYS A 153 25.79 -12.00 27.01
C LYS A 153 24.64 -12.99 27.26
N GLY A 154 24.65 -13.64 28.42
CA GLY A 154 23.68 -14.68 28.78
C GLY A 154 24.03 -16.10 28.31
N TYR A 155 25.21 -16.30 27.70
CA TYR A 155 25.72 -17.60 27.29
C TYR A 155 27.10 -17.86 27.91
N ASP A 156 27.43 -19.14 28.11
CA ASP A 156 28.74 -19.64 28.55
C ASP A 156 29.66 -20.03 27.38
N LYS A 157 29.09 -20.13 26.18
CA LYS A 157 29.76 -20.53 24.92
C LYS A 157 30.08 -19.34 24.05
N THR A 158 31.20 -19.41 23.32
CA THR A 158 31.52 -18.45 22.25
C THR A 158 30.64 -18.69 21.03
N TYR A 159 30.58 -17.72 20.11
CA TYR A 159 29.87 -17.94 18.83
C TYR A 159 30.39 -19.15 18.05
N ALA A 160 31.69 -19.49 18.17
CA ALA A 160 32.27 -20.64 17.51
C ALA A 160 31.91 -21.98 18.17
N GLU A 161 31.43 -21.96 19.42
CA GLU A 161 30.97 -23.14 20.16
C GLU A 161 29.44 -23.35 20.05
N LEU A 162 28.71 -22.34 19.60
CA LEU A 162 27.26 -22.43 19.40
C LEU A 162 26.93 -23.20 18.12
N PRO A 163 25.90 -24.07 18.14
CA PRO A 163 25.30 -24.59 16.92
C PRO A 163 24.83 -23.44 16.02
N LYS A 164 24.95 -23.63 14.70
CA LYS A 164 24.65 -22.59 13.71
C LYS A 164 23.22 -22.06 13.84
N GLU A 165 22.27 -22.94 14.10
CA GLU A 165 20.86 -22.62 14.29
C GLU A 165 20.68 -21.68 15.48
N ARG A 166 21.34 -21.96 16.61
CA ARG A 166 21.25 -21.13 17.82
C ARG A 166 21.97 -19.80 17.66
N LYS A 167 23.13 -19.77 17.00
CA LYS A 167 23.80 -18.51 16.63
C LYS A 167 22.88 -17.65 15.76
N ASN A 168 22.20 -18.26 14.80
CA ASN A 168 21.29 -17.58 13.89
C ASN A 168 20.03 -17.02 14.57
N GLU A 169 19.74 -17.36 15.83
CA GLU A 169 18.60 -16.76 16.57
C GLU A 169 19.00 -15.52 17.37
N ILE A 170 20.26 -15.43 17.79
CA ILE A 170 20.73 -14.38 18.70
C ILE A 170 21.72 -13.39 18.09
N SER A 171 22.26 -13.72 16.92
CA SER A 171 23.35 -12.96 16.33
C SER A 171 22.91 -11.55 15.92
N HIS A 172 23.87 -10.64 15.99
CA HIS A 172 23.82 -9.31 15.41
C HIS A 172 23.35 -9.33 13.94
N ARG A 173 23.78 -10.31 13.13
CA ARG A 173 23.32 -10.50 11.74
C ARG A 173 21.84 -10.86 11.68
N PHE A 174 21.36 -11.79 12.51
CA PHE A 174 19.93 -12.10 12.58
C PHE A 174 19.09 -10.88 12.94
N ARG A 175 19.49 -10.15 13.99
CA ARG A 175 18.80 -8.93 14.43
C ARG A 175 18.73 -7.87 13.31
N ALA A 176 19.77 -7.77 12.49
CA ALA A 176 19.79 -6.85 11.35
C ALA A 176 18.86 -7.33 10.22
N LEU A 177 18.92 -8.61 9.87
CA LEU A 177 18.07 -9.21 8.84
C LEU A 177 16.59 -9.30 9.25
N ASP A 178 16.28 -9.39 10.53
CA ASP A 178 14.91 -9.36 11.03
C ASP A 178 14.25 -7.99 10.75
N LYS A 179 15.00 -6.90 10.94
CA LYS A 179 14.55 -5.55 10.56
C LYS A 179 14.37 -5.42 9.05
N LEU A 180 15.27 -6.00 8.25
CA LEU A 180 15.14 -6.07 6.79
C LEU A 180 13.87 -6.86 6.39
N ARG A 181 13.62 -7.99 7.05
CA ARG A 181 12.42 -8.82 6.84
C ARG A 181 11.14 -8.08 7.19
N GLU A 182 11.13 -7.34 8.29
CA GLU A 182 9.99 -6.52 8.70
C GLU A 182 9.67 -5.45 7.66
N TYR A 183 10.70 -4.77 7.14
CA TYR A 183 10.56 -3.76 6.09
C TYR A 183 9.85 -4.33 4.84
N PHE A 184 10.35 -5.44 4.30
CA PHE A 184 9.72 -6.06 3.12
C PHE A 184 8.40 -6.80 3.44
N GLY A 185 8.20 -7.23 4.69
CA GLY A 185 6.95 -7.86 5.15
C GLY A 185 5.80 -6.86 5.33
N ALA A 186 6.10 -5.62 5.72
CA ALA A 186 5.09 -4.56 5.88
C ALA A 186 4.42 -4.21 4.55
N ASP A 187 5.17 -4.21 3.45
CA ASP A 187 4.63 -3.99 2.10
C ASP A 187 3.65 -5.11 1.70
N CYS A 188 3.95 -6.36 2.06
CA CYS A 188 3.05 -7.49 1.82
C CYS A 188 1.72 -7.34 2.58
N LYS A 189 1.75 -6.88 3.84
CA LYS A 189 0.54 -6.63 4.64
C LYS A 189 -0.32 -5.52 4.03
N LYS A 190 0.29 -4.40 3.61
CA LYS A 190 -0.42 -3.30 2.95
C LYS A 190 -1.06 -3.75 1.63
N ALA A 191 -0.32 -4.51 0.81
CA ALA A 191 -0.82 -5.06 -0.44
C ALA A 191 -1.98 -6.05 -0.22
N LEU A 192 -1.89 -6.90 0.81
CA LEU A 192 -2.94 -7.86 1.16
C LEU A 192 -4.22 -7.14 1.63
N ILE A 193 -4.08 -6.13 2.50
CA ILE A 193 -5.20 -5.31 2.96
C ILE A 193 -5.82 -4.56 1.77
N SER A 194 -5.00 -3.98 0.90
CA SER A 194 -5.48 -3.28 -0.31
C SER A 194 -6.30 -4.19 -1.20
N LYS A 195 -5.78 -5.39 -1.52
CA LYS A 195 -6.52 -6.36 -2.36
C LYS A 195 -7.80 -6.83 -1.70
N GLY A 196 -7.76 -7.13 -0.40
CA GLY A 196 -8.95 -7.52 0.37
C GLY A 196 -10.02 -6.43 0.34
N LEU A 197 -9.62 -5.17 0.52
CA LEU A 197 -10.50 -4.02 0.43
C LEU A 197 -11.06 -3.84 -0.99
N GLY A 198 -10.21 -3.97 -2.02
CA GLY A 198 -10.63 -3.91 -3.42
C GLY A 198 -11.72 -4.93 -3.77
N PHE A 199 -11.56 -6.19 -3.36
CA PHE A 199 -12.59 -7.21 -3.54
C PHE A 199 -13.85 -6.96 -2.68
N GLY A 200 -13.68 -6.43 -1.46
CA GLY A 200 -14.80 -6.00 -0.63
C GLY A 200 -15.63 -4.89 -1.28
N ILE A 201 -14.98 -3.91 -1.90
CA ILE A 201 -15.64 -2.83 -2.67
C ILE A 201 -16.39 -3.41 -3.86
N ILE A 202 -15.78 -4.34 -4.61
CA ILE A 202 -16.44 -5.01 -5.73
C ILE A 202 -17.70 -5.74 -5.25
N ALA A 203 -17.61 -6.51 -4.17
CA ALA A 203 -18.77 -7.20 -3.60
C ALA A 203 -19.87 -6.22 -3.15
N GLY A 204 -19.48 -5.13 -2.48
CA GLY A 204 -20.42 -4.08 -2.07
C GLY A 204 -21.07 -3.35 -3.25
N SER A 205 -20.33 -3.14 -4.34
CA SER A 205 -20.80 -2.40 -5.53
C SER A 205 -22.04 -3.01 -6.17
N VAL A 206 -22.21 -4.33 -6.07
CA VAL A 206 -23.38 -5.07 -6.56
C VAL A 206 -24.69 -4.57 -5.93
N LEU A 207 -24.62 -4.04 -4.70
CA LEU A 207 -25.81 -3.64 -3.93
C LEU A 207 -26.04 -2.12 -3.91
N VAL A 208 -25.11 -1.31 -4.42
CA VAL A 208 -25.10 0.14 -4.21
C VAL A 208 -26.36 0.83 -4.74
N LYS A 209 -26.75 0.57 -5.99
CA LYS A 209 -27.89 1.23 -6.64
C LYS A 209 -29.19 0.40 -6.53
N VAL A 210 -29.12 -0.82 -6.02
CA VAL A 210 -30.28 -1.72 -5.82
C VAL A 210 -31.43 -1.07 -5.01
N PRO A 211 -31.18 -0.36 -3.90
CA PRO A 211 -32.25 0.34 -3.17
C PRO A 211 -32.97 1.38 -4.04
N GLN A 212 -32.24 2.11 -4.88
CA GLN A 212 -32.80 3.12 -5.79
C GLN A 212 -33.64 2.45 -6.89
N ILE A 213 -33.13 1.38 -7.51
CA ILE A 213 -33.85 0.56 -8.49
C ILE A 213 -35.17 0.05 -7.90
N THR A 214 -35.11 -0.51 -6.69
CA THR A 214 -36.28 -1.04 -5.98
C THR A 214 -37.32 0.04 -5.73
N LYS A 215 -36.90 1.27 -5.39
CA LYS A 215 -37.79 2.40 -5.14
C LYS A 215 -38.51 2.87 -6.41
N ILE A 216 -37.80 2.92 -7.55
CA ILE A 216 -38.39 3.24 -8.86
C ILE A 216 -39.43 2.18 -9.25
N LEU A 217 -39.09 0.89 -9.10
CA LEU A 217 -39.99 -0.21 -9.42
C LEU A 217 -41.25 -0.22 -8.53
N LYS A 218 -41.09 -0.01 -7.22
CA LYS A 218 -42.23 0.04 -6.28
C LYS A 218 -43.17 1.21 -6.54
N ASN A 219 -42.62 2.39 -6.84
CA ASN A 219 -43.42 3.59 -7.08
C ASN A 219 -43.86 3.76 -8.54
N LYS A 220 -43.37 2.91 -9.45
CA LYS A 220 -43.59 2.99 -10.90
C LYS A 220 -43.37 4.41 -11.47
N SER A 221 -42.37 5.11 -10.93
CA SER A 221 -42.10 6.52 -11.27
C SER A 221 -40.62 6.84 -11.11
N GLY A 222 -40.05 7.51 -12.12
CA GLY A 222 -38.71 8.09 -12.09
C GLY A 222 -38.68 9.55 -11.61
N GLN A 223 -39.81 10.08 -11.12
CA GLN A 223 -39.93 11.50 -10.75
C GLN A 223 -38.90 11.90 -9.68
N GLY A 224 -38.17 12.98 -9.94
CA GLY A 224 -37.08 13.46 -9.07
C GLY A 224 -35.71 12.83 -9.35
N ILE A 225 -35.58 12.00 -10.38
CA ILE A 225 -34.29 11.53 -10.91
C ILE A 225 -34.01 12.27 -12.22
N ASN A 226 -32.91 13.01 -12.27
CA ASN A 226 -32.51 13.73 -13.48
C ASN A 226 -31.80 12.77 -14.46
N LEU A 227 -32.47 12.42 -15.55
CA LEU A 227 -31.94 11.51 -16.56
C LEU A 227 -30.59 11.98 -17.13
N PHE A 228 -30.41 13.29 -17.33
CA PHE A 228 -29.14 13.81 -17.82
C PHE A 228 -27.99 13.51 -16.84
N SER A 229 -28.23 13.69 -15.54
CA SER A 229 -27.25 13.35 -14.50
C SER A 229 -26.92 11.86 -14.48
N VAL A 230 -27.90 10.99 -14.76
CA VAL A 230 -27.70 9.54 -14.86
C VAL A 230 -26.84 9.19 -16.10
N CYS A 231 -27.08 9.85 -17.23
CA CYS A 231 -26.26 9.69 -18.43
C CYS A 231 -24.81 10.16 -18.23
N LEU A 232 -24.60 11.26 -17.51
CA LEU A 232 -23.23 11.70 -17.15
C LEU A 232 -22.53 10.73 -16.20
N ASP A 233 -23.23 10.19 -15.21
CA ASP A 233 -22.70 9.15 -14.30
C ASP A 233 -22.27 7.93 -15.11
N LEU A 234 -23.11 7.49 -16.06
CA LEU A 234 -22.77 6.40 -16.99
C LEU A 234 -21.57 6.69 -17.86
N LEU A 235 -21.47 7.89 -18.44
CA LEU A 235 -20.33 8.29 -19.26
C LEU A 235 -19.02 8.25 -18.45
N ALA A 236 -19.02 8.85 -17.25
CA ALA A 236 -17.86 8.91 -16.38
C ALA A 236 -17.41 7.50 -15.93
N ILE A 237 -18.35 6.65 -15.49
CA ILE A 237 -18.07 5.27 -15.09
C ILE A 237 -17.50 4.49 -16.27
N THR A 238 -18.07 4.66 -17.46
CA THR A 238 -17.62 3.95 -18.66
C THR A 238 -16.20 4.36 -19.04
N ILE A 239 -15.89 5.66 -19.06
CA ILE A 239 -14.53 6.16 -19.35
C ILE A 239 -13.51 5.64 -18.35
N HIS A 240 -13.85 5.65 -17.05
CA HIS A 240 -12.96 5.12 -16.02
C HIS A 240 -12.69 3.62 -16.20
N MET A 241 -13.73 2.85 -16.51
CA MET A 241 -13.63 1.44 -16.83
C MET A 241 -12.75 1.20 -18.08
N SER A 242 -12.96 1.99 -19.13
CA SER A 242 -12.17 1.97 -20.37
C SER A 242 -10.70 2.20 -20.11
N TYR A 243 -10.41 3.31 -19.44
CA TYR A 243 -9.05 3.71 -19.12
C TYR A 243 -8.36 2.65 -18.27
N SER A 244 -9.06 2.13 -17.25
CA SER A 244 -8.46 1.13 -16.35
C SER A 244 -8.18 -0.20 -17.04
N PHE A 245 -9.06 -0.62 -17.97
CA PHE A 245 -8.86 -1.82 -18.78
C PHE A 245 -7.69 -1.66 -19.76
N VAL A 246 -7.64 -0.54 -20.50
CA VAL A 246 -6.57 -0.27 -21.48
C VAL A 246 -5.21 -0.08 -20.81
N SER A 247 -5.17 0.55 -19.63
CA SER A 247 -3.96 0.71 -18.83
C SER A 247 -3.48 -0.59 -18.16
N GLY A 248 -4.21 -1.71 -18.31
CA GLY A 248 -3.84 -3.02 -17.78
C GLY A 248 -3.90 -3.10 -16.25
N PHE A 249 -4.71 -2.26 -15.60
CA PHE A 249 -4.83 -2.26 -14.15
C PHE A 249 -5.54 -3.53 -13.63
N PRO A 250 -5.16 -4.00 -12.43
CA PRO A 250 -5.77 -5.20 -11.86
C PRO A 250 -7.28 -4.99 -11.63
N PHE A 251 -8.07 -6.03 -11.87
CA PHE A 251 -9.54 -5.96 -11.73
C PHE A 251 -9.98 -5.52 -10.32
N SER A 252 -9.20 -5.82 -9.26
CA SER A 252 -9.44 -5.33 -7.90
C SER A 252 -9.56 -3.79 -7.80
N ALA A 253 -8.88 -3.06 -8.68
CA ALA A 253 -8.78 -1.61 -8.67
C ALA A 253 -9.89 -0.88 -9.47
N TRP A 254 -10.68 -1.60 -10.29
CA TRP A 254 -11.71 -0.97 -11.13
C TRP A 254 -12.97 -1.83 -11.37
N GLY A 255 -13.02 -3.10 -10.95
CA GLY A 255 -14.11 -4.02 -11.29
C GLY A 255 -15.49 -3.67 -10.74
N ASP A 256 -15.55 -2.87 -9.68
CA ASP A 256 -16.77 -2.26 -9.13
C ASP A 256 -17.48 -1.37 -10.16
N THR A 257 -16.72 -0.67 -11.01
CA THR A 257 -17.27 0.22 -12.03
C THR A 257 -18.11 -0.52 -13.05
N SER A 258 -17.79 -1.79 -13.35
CA SER A 258 -18.60 -2.63 -14.22
C SER A 258 -19.99 -2.93 -13.63
N PHE A 259 -20.06 -3.23 -12.32
CA PHE A 259 -21.33 -3.47 -11.64
C PHE A 259 -22.14 -2.20 -11.44
N LEU A 260 -21.48 -1.07 -11.19
CA LEU A 260 -22.12 0.24 -11.10
C LEU A 260 -22.65 0.70 -12.46
N ALA A 261 -21.90 0.50 -13.55
CA ALA A 261 -22.34 0.80 -14.92
C ALA A 261 -23.65 0.09 -15.26
N LEU A 262 -23.72 -1.23 -15.01
CA LEU A 262 -24.91 -2.03 -15.25
C LEU A 262 -26.13 -1.51 -14.47
N GLN A 263 -25.97 -1.22 -13.19
CA GLN A 263 -27.07 -0.75 -12.35
C GLN A 263 -27.52 0.68 -12.71
N THR A 264 -26.57 1.56 -13.05
CA THR A 264 -26.89 2.94 -13.46
C THR A 264 -27.57 2.96 -14.83
N ALA A 265 -27.19 2.06 -15.74
CA ALA A 265 -27.86 1.87 -17.03
C ALA A 265 -29.30 1.39 -16.83
N LEU A 266 -29.50 0.43 -15.92
CA LEU A 266 -30.83 -0.03 -15.54
C LEU A 266 -31.70 1.11 -14.97
N ILE A 267 -31.13 2.00 -14.14
CA ILE A 267 -31.85 3.19 -13.66
C ILE A 267 -32.28 4.09 -14.83
N ALA A 268 -31.38 4.37 -15.78
CA ALA A 268 -31.72 5.20 -16.95
C ALA A 268 -32.86 4.59 -17.77
N VAL A 269 -32.82 3.28 -18.02
CA VAL A 269 -33.89 2.53 -18.71
C VAL A 269 -35.21 2.64 -17.95
N LEU A 270 -35.20 2.44 -16.63
CA LEU A 270 -36.42 2.52 -15.81
C LEU A 270 -37.00 3.93 -15.76
N VAL A 271 -36.16 4.96 -15.68
CA VAL A 271 -36.60 6.37 -15.70
C VAL A 271 -37.25 6.71 -17.04
N LEU A 272 -36.67 6.30 -18.16
CA LEU A 272 -37.25 6.49 -19.50
C LEU A 272 -38.56 5.74 -19.67
N PHE A 273 -38.61 4.48 -19.21
CA PHE A 273 -39.78 3.63 -19.30
C PHE A 273 -40.97 4.19 -18.52
N TYR A 274 -40.78 4.52 -17.24
CA TYR A 274 -41.84 5.11 -16.40
C TYR A 274 -42.09 6.60 -16.69
N GLY A 275 -41.19 7.26 -17.43
CA GLY A 275 -41.38 8.60 -17.96
C GLY A 275 -42.27 8.67 -19.21
N GLY A 276 -42.78 7.53 -19.69
CA GLY A 276 -43.69 7.44 -20.84
C GLY A 276 -43.02 7.21 -22.19
N SER A 277 -41.70 6.96 -22.24
CA SER A 277 -40.94 6.70 -23.47
C SER A 277 -40.38 5.28 -23.50
N ALA A 278 -41.24 4.30 -23.79
CA ALA A 278 -40.85 2.88 -23.85
C ALA A 278 -39.86 2.60 -25.00
N SER A 279 -40.04 3.24 -26.16
CA SER A 279 -39.10 3.16 -27.28
C SER A 279 -37.74 3.78 -26.95
N GLY A 280 -37.73 4.90 -26.23
CA GLY A 280 -36.51 5.53 -25.73
C GLY A 280 -35.73 4.64 -24.77
N ALA A 281 -36.43 3.91 -23.89
CA ALA A 281 -35.82 2.98 -22.95
C ALA A 281 -35.11 1.80 -23.65
N VAL A 282 -35.76 1.20 -24.65
CA VAL A 282 -35.19 0.10 -25.45
C VAL A 282 -34.00 0.58 -26.28
N ALA A 283 -34.14 1.73 -26.95
CA ALA A 283 -33.05 2.31 -27.74
C ALA A 283 -31.82 2.63 -26.87
N PHE A 284 -32.04 3.25 -25.69
CA PHE A 284 -30.97 3.55 -24.75
C PHE A 284 -30.24 2.30 -24.27
N GLY A 285 -30.98 1.27 -23.86
CA GLY A 285 -30.39 0.01 -23.39
C GLY A 285 -29.55 -0.69 -24.47
N GLY A 286 -30.04 -0.71 -25.70
CA GLY A 286 -29.32 -1.28 -26.84
C GLY A 286 -28.06 -0.51 -27.20
N VAL A 287 -28.16 0.82 -27.33
CA VAL A 287 -27.03 1.70 -27.68
C VAL A 287 -25.95 1.68 -26.59
N TYR A 288 -26.33 1.79 -25.32
CA TYR A 288 -25.37 1.78 -24.23
C TYR A 288 -24.62 0.45 -24.12
N SER A 289 -25.33 -0.68 -24.29
CA SER A 289 -24.70 -2.00 -24.30
C SER A 289 -23.70 -2.15 -25.47
N ALA A 290 -24.03 -1.58 -26.64
CA ALA A 290 -23.10 -1.56 -27.77
C ALA A 290 -21.87 -0.66 -27.55
N ILE A 291 -22.01 0.47 -26.85
CA ILE A 291 -20.87 1.38 -26.56
C ILE A 291 -19.99 0.85 -25.42
N ALA A 292 -20.60 0.31 -24.36
CA ALA A 292 -19.89 -0.19 -23.19
C ALA A 292 -19.14 -1.51 -23.47
N TYR A 293 -19.64 -2.33 -24.41
CA TYR A 293 -19.09 -3.66 -24.68
C TYR A 293 -18.66 -3.90 -26.15
N GLY A 294 -18.83 -2.92 -27.04
CA GLY A 294 -18.46 -3.00 -28.46
C GLY A 294 -17.03 -2.53 -28.74
N PRO A 295 -16.81 -1.24 -28.99
CA PRO A 295 -15.54 -0.59 -28.62
C PRO A 295 -15.72 0.90 -28.25
N MET A 296 -14.96 1.35 -27.25
CA MET A 296 -15.13 2.61 -26.51
C MET A 296 -14.73 3.89 -27.26
N GLY A 297 -15.49 5.00 -27.07
CA GLY A 297 -15.13 6.33 -27.57
C GLY A 297 -15.90 7.54 -27.00
N ALA A 298 -15.12 8.51 -26.49
CA ALA A 298 -15.29 9.97 -26.33
C ALA A 298 -16.30 10.61 -25.33
N ALA A 299 -15.79 11.65 -24.62
CA ALA A 299 -16.49 12.56 -23.69
C ALA A 299 -16.22 14.03 -24.03
N ASP A 300 -17.15 14.93 -23.62
CA ASP A 300 -16.97 16.39 -23.51
C ASP A 300 -17.80 16.96 -22.32
N PRO A 301 -17.34 17.98 -21.55
CA PRO A 301 -17.87 18.31 -20.23
C PRO A 301 -18.68 19.62 -20.20
N ALA A 302 -19.98 19.56 -19.92
CA ALA A 302 -20.77 20.76 -19.67
C ALA A 302 -21.95 20.50 -18.72
N GLN A 303 -21.69 20.32 -17.41
CA GLN A 303 -22.78 20.35 -16.43
C GLN A 303 -22.41 20.67 -14.98
N ALA A 304 -21.45 21.56 -14.74
CA ALA A 304 -21.33 22.20 -13.42
C ALA A 304 -22.38 23.32 -13.22
N TYR A 305 -22.90 23.90 -14.30
CA TYR A 305 -23.73 25.10 -14.26
C TYR A 305 -25.22 24.85 -13.97
N THR A 306 -25.76 23.69 -14.36
CA THR A 306 -27.21 23.45 -14.34
C THR A 306 -27.72 22.92 -13.00
N ASN A 307 -26.85 22.32 -12.19
CA ASN A 307 -27.21 21.70 -10.91
C ASN A 307 -27.60 22.71 -9.81
N TYR A 308 -27.19 23.98 -9.93
CA TYR A 308 -27.53 25.02 -8.96
C TYR A 308 -29.01 25.45 -9.02
N ARG A 309 -29.73 25.19 -10.11
CA ARG A 309 -31.04 25.83 -10.36
C ARG A 309 -32.28 25.10 -9.80
N ASN A 310 -32.19 23.84 -9.37
CA ASN A 310 -33.38 22.98 -9.23
C ASN A 310 -33.82 22.53 -7.81
N GLY A 311 -33.11 22.89 -6.73
CA GLY A 311 -33.66 22.96 -5.35
C GLY A 311 -34.54 21.80 -4.80
N SER A 312 -34.26 20.52 -5.08
CA SER A 312 -34.99 19.36 -4.51
C SER A 312 -34.13 18.09 -4.49
N THR A 313 -34.27 17.23 -3.46
CA THR A 313 -33.47 15.99 -3.26
C THR A 313 -34.11 14.70 -3.77
N GLY A 314 -35.31 14.73 -4.37
CA GLY A 314 -35.86 13.61 -5.17
C GLY A 314 -35.88 12.22 -4.49
N GLN A 315 -35.98 11.16 -5.30
CA GLN A 315 -36.03 9.76 -4.83
C GLN A 315 -34.65 9.14 -4.52
N LEU A 316 -33.61 9.94 -4.23
CA LEU A 316 -32.30 9.39 -3.87
C LEU A 316 -32.37 8.55 -2.58
N SER A 317 -31.63 7.44 -2.57
CA SER A 317 -31.49 6.55 -1.42
C SER A 317 -30.33 7.04 -0.56
N ALA A 318 -30.62 7.44 0.68
CA ALA A 318 -29.60 7.85 1.65
C ALA A 318 -28.50 6.79 1.84
N VAL A 319 -28.91 5.52 1.94
CA VAL A 319 -27.99 4.38 2.08
C VAL A 319 -27.04 4.28 0.88
N THR A 320 -27.54 4.54 -0.32
CA THR A 320 -26.72 4.54 -1.55
C THR A 320 -25.69 5.67 -1.54
N CYS A 321 -26.07 6.87 -1.09
CA CYS A 321 -25.16 8.01 -1.01
C CYS A 321 -24.01 7.78 0.00
N PHE A 322 -24.30 7.20 1.17
CA PHE A 322 -23.27 6.86 2.15
C PHE A 322 -22.35 5.73 1.66
N MET A 323 -22.88 4.70 1.00
CA MET A 323 -22.07 3.64 0.42
C MET A 323 -21.14 4.14 -0.70
N LEU A 324 -21.60 5.08 -1.53
CA LEU A 324 -20.78 5.69 -2.58
C LEU A 324 -19.63 6.52 -2.01
N LEU A 325 -19.88 7.30 -0.95
CA LEU A 325 -18.83 8.06 -0.27
C LEU A 325 -17.78 7.15 0.37
N ALA A 326 -18.21 6.12 1.10
CA ALA A 326 -17.30 5.17 1.73
C ALA A 326 -16.46 4.40 0.70
N GLY A 327 -17.07 3.96 -0.40
CA GLY A 327 -16.37 3.30 -1.50
C GLY A 327 -15.35 4.20 -2.20
N ALA A 328 -15.69 5.46 -2.46
CA ALA A 328 -14.79 6.41 -3.10
C ALA A 328 -13.55 6.74 -2.24
N LEU A 329 -13.72 6.91 -0.92
CA LEU A 329 -12.60 7.11 0.01
C LEU A 329 -11.70 5.88 0.09
N ALA A 330 -12.30 4.68 0.16
CA ALA A 330 -11.56 3.42 0.14
C ALA A 330 -10.76 3.27 -1.16
N ARG A 331 -11.29 3.75 -2.30
CA ARG A 331 -10.61 3.70 -3.59
C ARG A 331 -9.40 4.62 -3.73
N ILE A 332 -9.38 5.76 -3.04
CA ILE A 332 -8.17 6.60 -2.98
C ILE A 332 -7.01 5.80 -2.38
N PHE A 333 -7.25 5.12 -1.25
CA PHE A 333 -6.23 4.31 -0.59
C PHE A 333 -5.75 3.14 -1.46
N THR A 334 -6.67 2.38 -2.05
CA THR A 334 -6.29 1.24 -2.90
C THR A 334 -5.61 1.69 -4.19
N SER A 335 -5.97 2.83 -4.77
CA SER A 335 -5.29 3.35 -5.97
C SER A 335 -3.85 3.78 -5.67
N ILE A 336 -3.59 4.40 -4.51
CA ILE A 336 -2.22 4.71 -4.07
C ILE A 336 -1.38 3.44 -3.93
N GLN A 337 -1.96 2.36 -3.40
CA GLN A 337 -1.25 1.11 -3.14
C GLN A 337 -1.14 0.17 -4.35
N GLU A 338 -2.16 0.11 -5.23
CA GLU A 338 -2.20 -0.86 -6.34
C GLU A 338 -1.72 -0.31 -7.68
N THR A 339 -1.90 0.99 -7.94
CA THR A 339 -1.56 1.58 -9.25
C THR A 339 -0.56 2.73 -9.13
N GLY A 340 -0.63 3.53 -8.06
CA GLY A 340 0.17 4.74 -7.90
C GLY A 340 -0.16 5.84 -8.93
N ASP A 341 -1.23 5.68 -9.70
CA ASP A 341 -1.59 6.57 -10.80
C ASP A 341 -2.31 7.84 -10.31
N GLN A 342 -1.74 9.00 -10.65
CA GLN A 342 -2.27 10.30 -10.19
C GLN A 342 -3.65 10.63 -10.77
N MET A 343 -3.96 10.18 -11.99
CA MET A 343 -5.26 10.45 -12.62
C MET A 343 -6.38 9.64 -11.94
N MET A 344 -6.13 8.37 -11.60
CA MET A 344 -7.08 7.57 -10.81
C MET A 344 -7.32 8.18 -9.43
N ILE A 345 -6.25 8.59 -8.74
CA ILE A 345 -6.34 9.19 -7.41
C ILE A 345 -7.17 10.48 -7.46
N LEU A 346 -6.90 11.35 -8.44
CA LEU A 346 -7.64 12.60 -8.64
C LEU A 346 -9.12 12.33 -8.94
N THR A 347 -9.41 11.33 -9.78
CA THR A 347 -10.79 10.95 -10.17
C THR A 347 -11.61 10.51 -8.95
N TYR A 348 -11.05 9.64 -8.09
CA TYR A 348 -11.71 9.23 -6.85
C TYR A 348 -11.77 10.37 -5.81
N GLY A 349 -10.80 11.28 -5.80
CA GLY A 349 -10.84 12.51 -4.99
C GLY A 349 -12.04 13.39 -5.36
N CYS A 350 -12.21 13.71 -6.65
CA CYS A 350 -13.35 14.46 -7.16
C CYS A 350 -14.68 13.76 -6.89
N SER A 351 -14.74 12.44 -7.10
CA SER A 351 -15.93 11.63 -6.78
C SER A 351 -16.28 11.65 -5.29
N SER A 352 -15.29 11.54 -4.41
CA SER A 352 -15.49 11.60 -2.96
C SER A 352 -16.07 12.96 -2.53
N PHE A 353 -15.54 14.05 -3.09
CA PHE A 353 -16.06 15.39 -2.83
C PHE A 353 -17.50 15.55 -3.31
N ALA A 354 -17.81 15.15 -4.54
CA ALA A 354 -19.17 15.21 -5.08
C ALA A 354 -20.17 14.39 -4.23
N ASN A 355 -19.80 13.18 -3.84
CA ASN A 355 -20.62 12.33 -2.98
C ASN A 355 -20.81 12.93 -1.56
N ALA A 356 -19.78 13.59 -1.00
CA ALA A 356 -19.89 14.28 0.27
C ALA A 356 -20.88 15.45 0.22
N VAL A 357 -20.88 16.22 -0.88
CA VAL A 357 -21.86 17.31 -1.11
C VAL A 357 -23.28 16.74 -1.19
N ILE A 358 -23.50 15.63 -1.90
CA ILE A 358 -24.81 14.97 -1.99
C ILE A 358 -25.28 14.50 -0.61
N VAL A 359 -24.41 13.88 0.19
CA VAL A 359 -24.72 13.45 1.56
C VAL A 359 -25.08 14.66 2.43
N ALA A 360 -24.32 15.76 2.35
CA ALA A 360 -24.60 16.99 3.10
C ALA A 360 -25.96 17.59 2.73
N GLN A 361 -26.28 17.67 1.43
CA GLN A 361 -27.59 18.13 0.95
C GLN A 361 -28.72 17.22 1.45
N LEU A 362 -28.52 15.91 1.42
CA LEU A 362 -29.51 14.94 1.87
C LEU A 362 -29.78 15.05 3.37
N LEU A 363 -28.75 15.26 4.19
CA LEU A 363 -28.90 15.53 5.63
C LEU A 363 -29.60 16.86 5.89
N TYR A 364 -29.25 17.91 5.15
CA TYR A 364 -29.85 19.24 5.29
C TYR A 364 -31.35 19.25 4.93
N TYR A 365 -31.75 18.55 3.87
CA TYR A 365 -33.14 18.50 3.41
C TYR A 365 -33.96 17.34 4.00
N TRP A 366 -33.40 16.53 4.91
CA TRP A 366 -34.02 15.32 5.44
C TRP A 366 -35.42 15.54 6.04
N ASN A 367 -35.68 16.72 6.62
CA ASN A 367 -36.98 17.08 7.21
C ASN A 367 -37.81 18.07 6.38
N ALA A 368 -37.26 18.68 5.32
CA ALA A 368 -37.94 19.73 4.56
C ALA A 368 -39.19 19.21 3.82
N ASP A 369 -39.22 17.92 3.45
CA ASP A 369 -40.36 17.28 2.78
C ASP A 369 -41.55 16.99 3.72
N LYS A 370 -41.29 16.80 5.02
CA LYS A 370 -42.37 16.63 6.02
C LYS A 370 -43.12 17.94 6.22
N ASP A 371 -42.39 19.06 6.27
CA ASP A 371 -42.97 20.39 6.46
C ASP A 371 -43.73 20.87 5.23
N LYS A 372 -43.26 20.57 4.01
CA LYS A 372 -43.99 20.86 2.77
C LYS A 372 -45.30 20.06 2.64
N LYS A 373 -45.34 18.79 3.06
CA LYS A 373 -46.58 18.00 3.11
C LYS A 373 -47.56 18.51 4.17
N ALA A 374 -47.08 18.98 5.32
CA ALA A 374 -47.92 19.58 6.36
C ALA A 374 -48.50 20.94 5.93
N ALA A 375 -47.69 21.80 5.31
CA ALA A 375 -48.11 23.11 4.80
C ALA A 375 -49.08 23.00 3.60
N GLY A 376 -48.84 22.05 2.69
CA GLY A 376 -49.74 21.75 1.58
C GLY A 376 -51.13 21.29 2.04
N GLY A 377 -51.20 20.40 3.04
CA GLY A 377 -52.46 19.92 3.61
C GLY A 377 -53.26 21.00 4.35
N ALA A 378 -52.58 21.96 4.98
CA ALA A 378 -53.23 23.10 5.66
C ALA A 378 -53.85 24.09 4.66
N SER A 379 -53.16 24.37 3.54
CA SER A 379 -53.64 25.26 2.46
C SER A 379 -54.89 24.69 1.77
N THR A 380 -54.95 23.38 1.53
CA THR A 380 -56.12 22.73 0.90
C THR A 380 -57.32 22.70 1.83
N LYS A 381 -57.12 22.51 3.15
CA LYS A 381 -58.20 22.62 4.16
C LYS A 381 -58.73 24.05 4.31
N ALA A 382 -57.87 25.07 4.22
CA ALA A 382 -58.28 26.47 4.26
C ALA A 382 -59.11 26.88 3.02
N LYS A 383 -58.69 26.48 1.81
CA LYS A 383 -59.45 26.73 0.57
C LYS A 383 -60.78 25.95 0.51
N SER A 384 -60.84 24.75 1.09
CA SER A 384 -62.08 23.97 1.20
C SER A 384 -63.10 24.59 2.16
N LYS A 385 -62.67 25.31 3.21
CA LYS A 385 -63.57 26.01 4.14
C LYS A 385 -64.12 27.31 3.55
N ALA A 386 -63.29 28.06 2.81
CA ALA A 386 -63.72 29.32 2.18
C ALA A 386 -64.76 29.12 1.05
N LYS A 387 -64.72 27.99 0.34
CA LYS A 387 -65.68 27.69 -0.75
C LYS A 387 -67.04 27.15 -0.28
N LYS A 388 -67.28 27.04 1.04
CA LYS A 388 -68.56 26.58 1.63
C LYS A 388 -69.36 27.71 2.30
N THR A 389 -68.87 28.95 2.21
CA THR A 389 -69.46 30.13 2.88
C THR A 389 -69.88 31.24 1.91
N ASP A 390 -69.91 30.98 0.61
CA ASP A 390 -70.50 31.87 -0.41
C ASP A 390 -71.70 31.20 -1.08
#